data_AF-A0A822EZI2-F1
#
_entry.id   AF-A0A822EZI2-F1
#
_cell.length_a   1.000
_cell.length_b   1.000
_cell.length_c   1.000
_cell.angle_alpha   90.00
_cell.angle_beta   90.00
_cell.angle_gamma   90.00
#
_symmetry.space_group_name_H-M   'P 1'
#
loop_
_entity.id
_entity.type
_entity.pdbx_description
1 polymer ?
#
loop_
_entity_poly.entity_id
_entity_poly.type
_entity_poly.pdbx_seq_one_letter_code
_entity_poly.pdbx_strand_id
1 'polypeptide(L)'
;MRVTSEYSVFSQRVLIQFNNGIIYEYASGKACSREDVRKENISRLIATKLAQFHNIPNQKLEKPYIIIVLRRFIQILNECALDLSSIRSDIDIIEERILPHLISNPEMNKDLVLCHNDLLVKNIIYNEKTQSLSFVDFEYTHINYALFDIANHFVEYAGVDNADFTIYPTRDEQKKWLAIYFQVRGMNQQIIDDNLCHLIDKFSALAHLMWGLWALIQARISQLDFDYVNYANMRIDSYKKLRPIVIICFLFNFT
;
A
#
# COMPACT_ATOMS: atom_id res chain seq x y z
N MET A 1 -9.60 11.17 5.80
CA MET A 1 -10.52 11.94 4.92
C MET A 1 -10.53 13.46 5.11
N ARG A 2 -10.48 14.05 6.33
CA ARG A 2 -10.42 15.52 6.47
C ARG A 2 -9.22 16.17 5.76
N VAL A 3 -8.06 15.51 5.81
CA VAL A 3 -6.84 15.99 5.13
C VAL A 3 -7.00 15.98 3.61
N THR A 4 -7.68 14.99 3.02
CA THR A 4 -7.81 14.88 1.57
C THR A 4 -8.84 15.86 0.99
N SER A 5 -9.88 16.21 1.74
CA SER A 5 -10.89 17.18 1.30
C SER A 5 -10.38 18.60 1.11
N GLU A 6 -9.30 18.98 1.80
CA GLU A 6 -8.62 20.28 1.60
C GLU A 6 -7.85 20.33 0.27
N TYR A 7 -7.46 19.15 -0.26
CA TYR A 7 -6.80 18.99 -1.54
C TYR A 7 -7.73 18.29 -2.55
N SER A 8 -8.77 19.01 -2.97
CA SER A 8 -9.80 18.59 -3.95
C SER A 8 -9.27 18.02 -5.28
N VAL A 9 -7.97 18.16 -5.56
CA VAL A 9 -7.28 17.59 -6.72
C VAL A 9 -7.13 16.05 -6.60
N PHE A 10 -7.10 15.52 -5.38
CA PHE A 10 -6.78 14.12 -5.12
C PHE A 10 -7.99 13.28 -4.73
N SER A 11 -8.93 13.85 -3.98
CA SER A 11 -10.17 13.18 -3.57
C SER A 11 -11.40 13.98 -3.97
N GLN A 12 -12.53 13.29 -4.07
CA GLN A 12 -13.83 13.91 -4.24
C GLN A 12 -14.13 14.80 -3.04
N ARG A 13 -14.84 15.91 -3.28
CA ARG A 13 -15.21 16.81 -2.20
C ARG A 13 -16.21 16.11 -1.27
N VAL A 14 -15.90 16.08 0.02
CA VAL A 14 -16.87 15.66 1.04
C VAL A 14 -17.91 16.77 1.18
N LEU A 15 -19.17 16.43 0.93
CA LEU A 15 -20.30 17.34 0.99
C LEU A 15 -20.89 17.35 2.41
N ILE A 16 -21.09 16.18 3.01
CA ILE A 16 -21.68 16.01 4.35
C ILE A 16 -21.01 14.84 5.06
N GLN A 17 -20.77 14.97 6.37
CA GLN A 17 -20.32 13.88 7.25
C GLN A 17 -21.35 13.63 8.35
N PHE A 18 -21.67 12.36 8.57
CA PHE A 18 -22.52 11.85 9.65
C PHE A 18 -21.69 10.97 10.61
N ASN A 19 -22.30 10.52 11.71
CA ASN A 19 -21.63 9.62 12.65
C ASN A 19 -21.36 8.22 12.04
N ASN A 20 -22.15 7.80 11.07
CA ASN A 20 -22.13 6.47 10.47
C ASN A 20 -21.90 6.48 8.95
N GLY A 21 -21.46 7.61 8.38
CA GLY A 21 -21.27 7.69 6.94
C GLY A 21 -20.91 9.09 6.45
N ILE A 22 -20.72 9.19 5.14
CA ILE A 22 -20.31 10.41 4.44
C ILE A 22 -21.03 10.49 3.10
N ILE A 23 -21.30 11.71 2.64
CA ILE A 23 -21.71 12.01 1.27
C ILE A 23 -20.59 12.83 0.64
N TYR A 24 -20.12 12.40 -0.51
CA TYR A 24 -19.08 13.08 -1.28
C TYR A 24 -19.42 13.05 -2.77
N GLU A 25 -18.76 13.89 -3.56
CA GLU A 25 -19.01 13.99 -5.00
C GLU A 25 -18.77 12.66 -5.73
N TYR A 26 -19.55 12.39 -6.78
CA TYR A 26 -19.38 11.19 -7.57
C TYR A 26 -18.14 11.27 -8.48
N ALA A 27 -17.29 10.24 -8.45
CA ALA A 27 -16.15 10.09 -9.34
C ALA A 27 -16.61 9.54 -10.70
N SER A 28 -16.78 10.41 -11.71
CA SER A 28 -17.15 9.97 -13.05
C SER A 28 -16.04 9.16 -13.71
N GLY A 29 -16.33 7.91 -14.06
CA GLY A 29 -15.43 7.02 -14.78
C GLY A 29 -15.79 5.55 -14.54
N LYS A 30 -14.86 4.66 -14.83
CA LYS A 30 -14.95 3.23 -14.48
C LYS A 30 -13.81 2.86 -13.55
N ALA A 31 -14.10 2.02 -12.57
CA ALA A 31 -13.06 1.42 -11.75
C ALA A 31 -12.15 0.55 -12.62
N CYS A 32 -10.84 0.69 -12.45
CA CYS A 32 -9.85 -0.06 -13.22
C CYS A 32 -9.92 -1.56 -12.92
N SER A 33 -9.54 -2.34 -13.92
CA SER A 33 -9.23 -3.76 -13.81
C SER A 33 -7.72 -3.99 -13.65
N ARG A 34 -7.32 -5.26 -13.43
CA ARG A 34 -5.90 -5.67 -13.41
C ARG A 34 -5.21 -5.49 -14.77
N GLU A 35 -5.97 -5.55 -15.85
CA GLU A 35 -5.51 -5.31 -17.21
C GLU A 35 -5.33 -3.80 -17.46
N ASP A 36 -6.22 -2.96 -16.91
CA ASP A 36 -6.15 -1.51 -17.09
C ASP A 36 -4.90 -0.89 -16.47
N VAL A 37 -4.51 -1.31 -15.25
CA VAL A 37 -3.34 -0.73 -14.56
C VAL A 37 -1.99 -0.98 -15.26
N ARG A 38 -1.98 -1.90 -16.23
CA ARG A 38 -0.82 -2.20 -17.10
C ARG A 38 -0.78 -1.40 -18.39
N LYS A 39 -1.90 -0.78 -18.79
CA LYS A 39 -1.92 0.06 -19.99
C LYS A 39 -1.02 1.26 -19.74
N GLU A 40 -0.09 1.53 -20.66
CA GLU A 40 0.98 2.51 -20.47
C GLU A 40 0.44 3.89 -20.03
N ASN A 41 -0.64 4.35 -20.67
CA ASN A 41 -1.28 5.63 -20.35
C ASN A 41 -1.86 5.65 -18.92
N ILE A 42 -2.53 4.58 -18.50
CA ILE A 42 -3.13 4.48 -17.16
C ILE A 42 -2.05 4.32 -16.10
N SER A 43 -1.07 3.44 -16.33
CA SER A 43 0.06 3.21 -15.43
C SER A 43 0.85 4.50 -15.16
N ARG A 44 1.12 5.28 -16.22
CA ARG A 44 1.72 6.62 -16.14
C ARG A 44 0.88 7.57 -15.29
N LEU A 45 -0.43 7.64 -15.52
CA LEU A 45 -1.34 8.49 -14.76
C LEU A 45 -1.39 8.11 -13.27
N ILE A 46 -1.36 6.81 -12.94
CA ILE A 46 -1.31 6.34 -11.55
C ILE A 46 0.00 6.79 -10.90
N ALA A 47 1.14 6.55 -11.55
CA ALA A 47 2.46 6.97 -11.04
C ALA A 47 2.53 8.47 -10.79
N THR A 48 2.07 9.28 -11.76
CA THR A 48 2.02 10.73 -11.65
C THR A 48 1.10 11.18 -10.50
N LYS A 49 -0.12 10.63 -10.41
CA LYS A 49 -1.09 11.07 -9.41
C LYS A 49 -0.70 10.64 -8.00
N LEU A 50 -0.11 9.45 -7.82
CA LEU A 50 0.41 9.01 -6.52
C LEU A 50 1.63 9.85 -6.10
N ALA A 51 2.53 10.19 -7.02
CA ALA A 51 3.64 11.10 -6.74
C ALA A 51 3.18 12.49 -6.29
N GLN A 52 2.17 13.05 -6.97
CA GLN A 52 1.55 14.32 -6.59
C GLN A 52 0.88 14.24 -5.21
N PHE A 53 0.18 13.13 -4.91
CA PHE A 53 -0.43 12.90 -3.60
C PHE A 53 0.62 12.85 -2.48
N HIS A 54 1.73 12.14 -2.72
CA HIS A 54 2.86 12.06 -1.78
C HIS A 54 3.64 13.37 -1.63
N ASN A 55 3.44 14.36 -2.50
CA ASN A 55 4.01 15.71 -2.36
C ASN A 55 3.16 16.65 -1.49
N ILE A 56 1.98 16.21 -1.03
CA ILE A 56 1.17 16.99 -0.09
C ILE A 56 1.99 17.19 1.20
N PRO A 57 2.28 18.43 1.61
CA PRO A 57 3.09 18.69 2.79
C PRO A 57 2.45 18.10 4.05
N ASN A 58 3.23 17.34 4.81
CA ASN A 58 2.87 16.91 6.15
C ASN A 58 3.82 17.55 7.17
N GLN A 59 3.27 18.19 8.19
CA GLN A 59 4.05 18.90 9.22
C GLN A 59 4.29 18.07 10.48
N LYS A 60 3.71 16.86 10.57
CA LYS A 60 3.81 16.02 11.77
C LYS A 60 4.70 14.81 11.53
N LEU A 61 5.78 14.72 12.30
CA LEU A 61 6.53 13.48 12.46
C LEU A 61 5.65 12.51 13.25
N GLU A 62 5.13 11.51 12.55
CA GLU A 62 4.26 10.48 13.12
C GLU A 62 4.91 9.10 12.98
N LYS A 63 4.51 8.15 13.81
CA LYS A 63 4.90 6.75 13.63
C LYS A 63 4.26 6.23 12.33
N PRO A 64 4.98 5.48 11.47
CA PRO A 64 4.42 4.95 10.23
C PRO A 64 3.15 4.13 10.49
N TYR A 65 2.11 4.41 9.71
CA TYR A 65 0.82 3.74 9.87
C TYR A 65 0.90 2.22 9.80
N ILE A 66 1.78 1.66 8.95
CA ILE A 66 1.91 0.20 8.80
C ILE A 66 2.21 -0.51 10.13
N ILE A 67 3.03 0.07 11.00
CA ILE A 67 3.33 -0.54 12.30
C ILE A 67 2.14 -0.40 13.24
N ILE A 68 1.49 0.77 13.26
CA ILE A 68 0.32 1.02 14.09
C ILE A 68 -0.79 0.01 13.75
N VAL A 69 -1.09 -0.17 12.46
CA VAL A 69 -2.17 -1.04 12.00
C VAL A 69 -1.86 -2.52 12.24
N LEU A 70 -0.63 -2.98 11.99
CA LEU A 70 -0.22 -4.36 12.28
C LEU A 70 -0.34 -4.70 13.76
N ARG A 71 0.12 -3.81 14.64
CA ARG A 71 0.00 -3.98 16.10
C ARG A 71 -1.46 -4.04 16.54
N ARG A 72 -2.31 -3.17 15.97
CA ARG A 72 -3.75 -3.14 16.26
C ARG A 72 -4.44 -4.43 15.80
N PHE A 73 -4.14 -4.91 14.60
CA PHE A 73 -4.74 -6.15 14.09
C PHE A 73 -4.34 -7.36 14.93
N ILE A 74 -3.08 -7.46 15.33
CA ILE A 74 -2.60 -8.51 16.23
C ILE A 74 -3.30 -8.45 17.59
N GLN A 75 -3.54 -7.26 18.14
CA GLN A 75 -4.29 -7.10 19.38
C GLN A 75 -5.73 -7.61 19.24
N ILE A 76 -6.43 -7.25 18.16
CA ILE A 76 -7.81 -7.71 17.90
C ILE A 76 -7.85 -9.24 17.75
N LEU A 77 -6.90 -9.83 17.02
CA LEU A 77 -6.86 -11.27 16.78
C LEU A 77 -6.42 -12.08 18.01
N ASN A 78 -5.64 -11.51 18.93
CA ASN A 78 -5.30 -12.15 20.20
C ASN A 78 -6.54 -12.49 21.03
N GLU A 79 -7.58 -11.65 20.97
CA GLU A 79 -8.86 -11.90 21.66
C GLU A 79 -9.59 -13.12 21.06
N CYS A 80 -9.14 -13.61 19.90
CA CYS A 80 -9.75 -14.73 19.17
C CYS A 80 -9.04 -16.08 19.40
N ALA A 81 -8.09 -16.19 20.34
CA ALA A 81 -7.35 -17.42 20.65
C ALA A 81 -6.60 -18.06 19.44
N LEU A 82 -6.20 -17.25 18.46
CA LEU A 82 -5.30 -17.67 17.38
C LEU A 82 -3.83 -17.60 17.85
N ASP A 83 -3.04 -18.61 17.54
CA ASP A 83 -1.59 -18.53 17.76
C ASP A 83 -0.94 -17.67 16.68
N LEU A 84 -0.61 -16.44 17.07
CA LEU A 84 0.08 -15.45 16.24
C LEU A 84 1.48 -15.13 16.76
N SER A 85 2.06 -16.02 17.58
CA SER A 85 3.38 -15.83 18.21
C SER A 85 4.48 -15.54 17.20
N SER A 86 4.56 -16.32 16.12
CA SER A 86 5.55 -16.10 15.04
C SER A 86 5.36 -14.75 14.35
N ILE A 87 4.12 -14.37 14.03
CA ILE A 87 3.83 -13.10 13.34
C ILE A 87 4.14 -11.91 14.27
N ARG A 88 3.80 -12.03 15.56
CA ARG A 88 4.13 -11.01 16.56
C ARG A 88 5.63 -10.79 16.65
N SER A 89 6.40 -11.88 16.74
CA SER A 89 7.86 -11.82 16.75
C SER A 89 8.42 -11.19 15.46
N ASP A 90 7.83 -11.50 14.31
CA ASP A 90 8.23 -10.86 13.06
C ASP A 90 7.97 -9.35 13.08
N ILE A 91 6.81 -8.91 13.58
CA ILE A 91 6.48 -7.48 13.71
C ILE A 91 7.45 -6.79 14.67
N ASP A 92 7.82 -7.42 15.79
CA ASP A 92 8.83 -6.91 16.72
C ASP A 92 10.17 -6.69 15.99
N ILE A 93 10.67 -7.70 15.27
CA ILE A 93 11.92 -7.62 14.50
C ILE A 93 11.83 -6.54 13.41
N ILE A 94 10.70 -6.47 12.71
CA ILE A 94 10.47 -5.48 11.64
C ILE A 94 10.54 -4.07 12.20
N GLU A 95 9.82 -3.81 13.29
CA GLU A 95 9.73 -2.49 13.91
C GLU A 95 11.05 -2.06 14.54
N GLU A 96 11.71 -2.94 15.28
CA GLU A 96 12.88 -2.57 16.11
C GLU A 96 14.20 -2.64 15.35
N ARG A 97 14.31 -3.54 14.37
CA ARG A 97 15.59 -3.82 13.69
C ARG A 97 15.56 -3.46 12.22
N ILE A 98 14.48 -3.74 11.51
CA ILE A 98 14.48 -3.62 10.04
C ILE A 98 14.15 -2.20 9.61
N LEU A 99 13.00 -1.67 10.05
CA LEU A 99 12.54 -0.34 9.66
C LEU A 99 13.57 0.75 9.95
N PRO A 100 14.17 0.85 11.17
CA PRO A 100 15.17 1.89 11.43
C PRO A 100 16.34 1.89 10.44
N HIS A 101 16.81 0.71 10.02
CA HIS A 101 17.89 0.57 9.04
C HIS A 101 17.45 0.83 7.61
N LEU A 102 16.23 0.42 7.23
CA LEU A 102 15.63 0.78 5.94
C LEU A 102 15.49 2.31 5.78
N ILE A 103 15.31 3.02 6.89
CA ILE A 103 15.12 4.47 6.97
C ILE A 103 16.45 5.20 7.27
N SER A 104 17.60 4.52 7.23
CA SER A 104 18.90 5.14 7.50
C SER A 104 19.65 5.66 6.26
N ASN A 105 19.31 5.28 5.01
CA ASN A 105 19.96 5.80 3.76
C ASN A 105 19.35 7.09 3.11
N PRO A 106 19.90 8.32 3.32
CA PRO A 106 19.30 9.61 2.96
C PRO A 106 18.80 9.76 1.51
N GLU A 107 19.32 8.96 0.58
CA GLU A 107 19.04 9.09 -0.85
C GLU A 107 17.82 8.28 -1.34
N MET A 108 17.29 7.35 -0.54
CA MET A 108 16.26 6.39 -1.00
C MET A 108 14.79 6.78 -0.75
N ASN A 109 14.47 8.08 -0.69
CA ASN A 109 13.08 8.56 -0.54
C ASN A 109 12.36 7.97 0.69
N LYS A 110 12.88 8.35 1.85
CA LYS A 110 12.56 7.84 3.19
C LYS A 110 11.42 8.59 3.85
N ASP A 111 10.72 9.40 3.08
CA ASP A 111 9.81 10.38 3.61
C ASP A 111 8.54 9.66 4.06
N LEU A 112 8.19 9.90 5.31
CA LEU A 112 6.85 9.65 5.79
C LEU A 112 5.95 10.69 5.14
N VAL A 113 5.16 10.23 4.17
CA VAL A 113 4.25 11.06 3.38
C VAL A 113 2.82 10.67 3.67
N LEU A 114 1.87 11.51 3.27
CA LEU A 114 0.47 11.11 3.25
C LEU A 114 0.28 10.02 2.17
N CYS A 115 0.00 8.79 2.60
CA CYS A 115 -0.22 7.64 1.71
C CYS A 115 -1.71 7.30 1.64
N HIS A 116 -2.14 6.73 0.51
CA HIS A 116 -3.47 6.13 0.35
C HIS A 116 -3.60 4.88 1.23
N ASN A 117 -2.55 4.07 1.27
CA ASN A 117 -2.39 2.78 1.98
C ASN A 117 -3.28 1.64 1.47
N ASP A 118 -4.27 1.93 0.63
CA ASP A 118 -5.17 0.92 0.03
C ASP A 118 -5.41 1.15 -1.48
N LEU A 119 -4.34 1.35 -2.25
CA LEU A 119 -4.45 1.65 -3.68
C LEU A 119 -4.66 0.41 -4.55
N LEU A 120 -5.73 -0.35 -4.26
CA LEU A 120 -6.16 -1.49 -5.06
C LEU A 120 -6.84 -1.05 -6.38
N VAL A 121 -6.89 -1.93 -7.38
CA VAL A 121 -7.31 -1.55 -8.75
C VAL A 121 -8.72 -0.95 -8.82
N LYS A 122 -9.63 -1.36 -7.92
CA LYS A 122 -10.99 -0.81 -7.83
C LYS A 122 -11.06 0.59 -7.22
N ASN A 123 -10.04 1.00 -6.47
CA ASN A 123 -9.93 2.34 -5.89
C ASN A 123 -9.36 3.36 -6.88
N ILE A 124 -9.18 2.94 -8.14
CA ILE A 124 -8.67 3.76 -9.23
C ILE A 124 -9.80 3.93 -10.25
N ILE A 125 -10.31 5.15 -10.39
CA ILE A 125 -11.37 5.49 -11.34
C ILE A 125 -10.75 6.17 -12.55
N TYR A 126 -10.84 5.53 -13.71
CA TYR A 126 -10.40 6.10 -14.98
C TYR A 126 -11.59 6.65 -15.78
N ASN A 127 -11.46 7.89 -16.23
CA ASN A 127 -12.41 8.52 -17.13
C ASN A 127 -11.82 8.60 -18.53
N GLU A 128 -12.30 7.73 -19.43
CA GLU A 128 -11.82 7.64 -20.80
C GLU A 128 -12.08 8.92 -21.61
N LYS A 129 -13.21 9.61 -21.37
CA LYS A 129 -13.58 10.82 -22.11
C LYS A 129 -12.65 11.99 -21.81
N THR A 130 -12.25 12.14 -20.55
CA THR A 130 -11.35 13.23 -20.11
C THR A 130 -9.90 12.77 -20.01
N GLN A 131 -9.62 11.49 -20.25
CA GLN A 131 -8.34 10.82 -20.03
C GLN A 131 -7.72 11.12 -18.65
N SER A 132 -8.57 11.23 -17.63
CA SER A 132 -8.17 11.58 -16.28
C SER A 132 -8.40 10.43 -15.30
N LEU A 133 -7.65 10.44 -14.22
CA LEU A 133 -7.69 9.42 -13.18
C LEU A 133 -8.02 10.05 -11.83
N SER A 134 -8.81 9.35 -11.02
CA SER A 134 -9.12 9.72 -9.64
C SER A 134 -8.94 8.53 -8.71
N PHE A 135 -8.38 8.77 -7.53
CA PHE A 135 -8.41 7.79 -6.45
C PHE A 135 -9.70 7.98 -5.64
N VAL A 136 -10.17 6.90 -5.02
CA VAL A 136 -11.35 6.85 -4.15
C VAL A 136 -11.04 5.97 -2.94
N ASP A 137 -11.91 6.00 -1.95
CA ASP A 137 -11.82 5.14 -0.75
C ASP A 137 -10.55 5.37 0.11
N PHE A 138 -10.48 6.57 0.66
CA PHE A 138 -9.37 7.05 1.49
C PHE A 138 -9.50 6.62 2.98
N GLU A 139 -10.10 5.46 3.27
CA GLU A 139 -10.33 5.00 4.65
C GLU A 139 -9.02 4.76 5.41
N TYR A 140 -8.04 4.11 4.75
CA TYR A 140 -6.73 3.81 5.32
C TYR A 140 -5.70 4.94 5.15
N THR A 141 -6.11 6.08 4.61
CA THR A 141 -5.21 7.20 4.32
C THR A 141 -4.58 7.75 5.60
N HIS A 142 -3.27 7.68 5.68
CA HIS A 142 -2.49 8.07 6.85
C HIS A 142 -1.02 8.27 6.46
N ILE A 143 -0.27 8.96 7.31
CA ILE A 143 1.18 9.08 7.20
C ILE A 143 1.85 7.70 7.25
N ASN A 144 2.58 7.36 6.19
CA ASN A 144 3.29 6.09 6.05
C ASN A 144 4.49 6.23 5.11
N TYR A 145 5.24 5.14 4.89
CA TYR A 145 6.31 5.13 3.90
C TYR A 145 5.75 5.22 2.49
N ALA A 146 6.29 6.13 1.66
CA ALA A 146 5.94 6.21 0.25
C ALA A 146 6.15 4.86 -0.48
N LEU A 147 7.23 4.16 -0.15
CA LEU A 147 7.55 2.84 -0.71
C LEU A 147 6.55 1.76 -0.29
N PHE A 148 5.91 1.89 0.88
CA PHE A 148 4.83 0.97 1.26
C PHE A 148 3.62 1.14 0.34
N ASP A 149 3.22 2.37 0.04
CA ASP A 149 2.03 2.61 -0.78
C ASP A 149 2.24 2.17 -2.23
N ILE A 150 3.47 2.36 -2.76
CA ILE A 150 3.89 1.83 -4.06
C ILE A 150 3.88 0.30 -4.06
N ALA A 151 4.49 -0.33 -3.06
CA ALA A 151 4.54 -1.78 -2.93
C ALA A 151 3.12 -2.37 -2.82
N ASN A 152 2.26 -1.76 -2.03
CA ASN A 152 0.86 -2.12 -1.92
C ASN A 152 0.16 -2.06 -3.28
N HIS A 153 0.29 -0.95 -4.00
CA HIS A 153 -0.28 -0.82 -5.34
C HIS A 153 0.19 -1.93 -6.31
N PHE A 154 1.49 -2.28 -6.30
CA PHE A 154 2.02 -3.36 -7.12
C PHE A 154 1.49 -4.73 -6.73
N VAL A 155 1.36 -5.00 -5.43
CA VAL A 155 0.75 -6.23 -4.91
C VAL A 155 -0.72 -6.35 -5.32
N GLU A 156 -1.42 -5.23 -5.46
CA GLU A 156 -2.82 -5.19 -5.90
C GLU A 156 -3.03 -5.38 -7.40
N TYR A 157 -1.96 -5.52 -8.20
CA TYR A 157 -2.08 -5.92 -9.60
C TYR A 157 -2.76 -7.29 -9.74
N ALA A 158 -2.70 -8.11 -8.69
CA ALA A 158 -3.38 -9.38 -8.55
C ALA A 158 -4.91 -9.30 -8.63
N GLY A 159 -5.49 -8.14 -8.31
CA GLY A 159 -6.93 -8.00 -8.06
C GLY A 159 -7.35 -8.61 -6.71
N VAL A 160 -8.62 -8.37 -6.36
CA VAL A 160 -9.24 -8.85 -5.11
C VAL A 160 -10.07 -10.12 -5.37
N ASP A 161 -10.98 -10.05 -6.35
CA ASP A 161 -11.77 -11.20 -6.78
C ASP A 161 -10.91 -12.14 -7.61
N ASN A 162 -10.74 -13.39 -7.15
CA ASN A 162 -9.82 -14.36 -7.77
C ASN A 162 -8.40 -13.82 -7.91
N ALA A 163 -7.86 -13.29 -6.81
CA ALA A 163 -6.53 -12.71 -6.73
C ALA A 163 -5.45 -13.65 -7.29
N ASP A 164 -4.61 -13.14 -8.17
CA ASP A 164 -3.45 -13.87 -8.69
C ASP A 164 -2.15 -13.13 -8.35
N PHE A 165 -1.46 -13.54 -7.28
CA PHE A 165 -0.21 -12.87 -6.87
C PHE A 165 0.97 -13.16 -7.80
N THR A 166 0.82 -14.04 -8.80
CA THR A 166 1.86 -14.29 -9.80
C THR A 166 1.96 -13.15 -10.81
N ILE A 167 0.90 -12.36 -10.99
CA ILE A 167 0.89 -11.17 -11.85
C ILE A 167 1.40 -9.92 -11.12
N TYR A 168 2.45 -10.04 -10.34
CA TYR A 168 3.20 -8.89 -9.82
C TYR A 168 3.95 -8.20 -10.98
N PRO A 169 4.11 -6.86 -11.01
CA PRO A 169 4.84 -6.20 -12.10
C PRO A 169 6.29 -6.69 -12.16
N THR A 170 6.79 -6.89 -13.37
CA THR A 170 8.19 -7.24 -13.64
C THR A 170 9.14 -6.13 -13.22
N ARG A 171 10.45 -6.41 -13.10
CA ARG A 171 11.45 -5.38 -12.76
C ARG A 171 11.46 -4.23 -13.76
N ASP A 172 11.30 -4.52 -15.04
CA ASP A 172 11.25 -3.47 -16.07
C ASP A 172 10.00 -2.60 -15.94
N GLU A 173 8.84 -3.19 -15.65
CA GLU A 173 7.62 -2.44 -15.36
C GLU A 173 7.77 -1.58 -14.10
N GLN A 174 8.31 -2.14 -13.02
CA GLN A 174 8.58 -1.41 -11.78
C GLN A 174 9.51 -0.21 -12.04
N LYS A 175 10.65 -0.42 -12.69
CA LYS A 175 11.63 0.65 -12.98
C LYS A 175 11.03 1.75 -13.86
N LYS A 176 10.26 1.40 -14.89
CA LYS A 176 9.55 2.38 -15.74
C LYS A 176 8.52 3.18 -14.96
N TRP A 177 7.75 2.52 -14.11
CA TRP A 177 6.76 3.16 -13.23
C TRP A 177 7.44 4.12 -12.25
N LEU A 178 8.51 3.66 -11.61
CA LEU A 178 9.31 4.43 -10.66
C LEU A 178 9.95 5.66 -11.33
N ALA A 179 10.45 5.56 -12.55
CA ALA A 179 11.05 6.69 -13.25
C ALA A 179 10.06 7.87 -13.37
N ILE A 180 8.81 7.59 -13.71
CA ILE A 180 7.73 8.58 -13.80
C ILE A 180 7.42 9.15 -12.42
N TYR A 181 7.24 8.30 -11.42
CA TYR A 181 6.95 8.72 -10.05
C TYR A 181 8.07 9.61 -9.48
N PHE A 182 9.34 9.20 -9.61
CA PHE A 182 10.50 9.93 -9.12
C PHE A 182 10.68 11.27 -9.84
N GLN A 183 10.43 11.31 -11.15
CA GLN A 183 10.44 12.56 -11.92
C GLN A 183 9.45 13.57 -11.33
N VAL A 184 8.22 13.15 -11.03
CA VAL A 184 7.18 14.03 -10.47
C VAL A 184 7.45 14.42 -9.01
N ARG A 185 8.10 13.55 -8.23
CA ARG A 185 8.62 13.88 -6.89
C ARG A 185 9.84 14.81 -6.92
N GLY A 186 10.42 15.10 -8.08
CA GLY A 186 11.66 15.88 -8.19
C GLY A 186 12.89 15.14 -7.64
N MET A 187 12.90 13.81 -7.72
CA MET A 187 13.92 12.94 -7.12
C MET A 187 14.92 12.42 -8.14
N ASN A 188 16.11 12.04 -7.65
CA ASN A 188 17.14 11.45 -8.48
C ASN A 188 16.65 10.10 -9.04
N GLN A 189 16.62 9.96 -10.36
CA GLN A 189 16.23 8.72 -11.03
C GLN A 189 17.39 7.72 -11.14
N GLN A 190 18.64 8.13 -10.89
CA GLN A 190 19.82 7.25 -10.97
C GLN A 190 19.82 6.15 -9.90
N ILE A 191 19.05 6.32 -8.81
CA ILE A 191 18.91 5.29 -7.77
C ILE A 191 17.89 4.21 -8.13
N ILE A 192 17.25 4.29 -9.30
CA ILE A 192 16.28 3.30 -9.76
C ILE A 192 17.03 2.11 -10.34
N ASP A 193 17.27 1.13 -9.47
CA ASP A 193 17.97 -0.12 -9.79
C ASP A 193 17.25 -1.33 -9.18
N ASP A 194 17.87 -2.51 -9.27
CA ASP A 194 17.32 -3.72 -8.67
C ASP A 194 17.34 -3.69 -7.15
N ASN A 195 18.25 -2.94 -6.51
CA ASN A 195 18.28 -2.80 -5.05
C ASN A 195 17.05 -2.05 -4.53
N LEU A 196 16.64 -0.98 -5.21
CA LEU A 196 15.39 -0.27 -4.90
C LEU A 196 14.18 -1.18 -5.12
N CYS A 197 14.17 -1.99 -6.19
CA CYS A 197 13.10 -2.95 -6.43
C CYS A 197 13.04 -4.03 -5.33
N HIS A 198 14.19 -4.52 -4.87
CA HIS A 198 14.27 -5.44 -3.73
C HIS A 198 13.83 -4.82 -2.41
N LEU A 199 14.04 -3.51 -2.23
CA LEU A 199 13.48 -2.78 -1.10
C LEU A 199 11.96 -2.73 -1.16
N ILE A 200 11.39 -2.46 -2.34
CA ILE A 200 9.93 -2.47 -2.55
C ILE A 200 9.36 -3.85 -2.23
N ASP A 201 10.03 -4.95 -2.61
CA ASP A 201 9.57 -6.30 -2.26
C ASP A 201 9.44 -6.54 -0.75
N LYS A 202 10.32 -5.92 0.06
CA LYS A 202 10.21 -6.00 1.53
C LYS A 202 8.94 -5.32 2.02
N PHE A 203 8.57 -4.18 1.42
CA PHE A 203 7.29 -3.54 1.70
C PHE A 203 6.09 -4.33 1.14
N SER A 204 6.24 -5.03 0.01
CA SER A 204 5.22 -5.93 -0.53
C SER A 204 4.91 -7.06 0.45
N ALA A 205 5.92 -7.58 1.14
CA ALA A 205 5.72 -8.53 2.23
C ALA A 205 4.87 -7.93 3.37
N LEU A 206 5.12 -6.68 3.77
CA LEU A 206 4.31 -6.00 4.79
C LEU A 206 2.87 -5.76 4.33
N ALA A 207 2.65 -5.43 3.05
CA ALA A 207 1.31 -5.29 2.48
C ALA A 207 0.55 -6.62 2.53
N HIS A 208 1.19 -7.73 2.13
CA HIS A 208 0.63 -9.07 2.27
C HIS A 208 0.29 -9.42 3.73
N LEU A 209 1.17 -9.09 4.67
CA LEU A 209 0.90 -9.34 6.09
C LEU A 209 -0.29 -8.51 6.60
N MET A 210 -0.33 -7.22 6.28
CA MET A 210 -1.42 -6.32 6.67
C MET A 210 -2.77 -6.83 6.17
N TRP A 211 -2.88 -7.13 4.87
CA TRP A 211 -4.14 -7.60 4.28
C TRP A 211 -4.52 -9.01 4.68
N GLY A 212 -3.53 -9.87 4.96
CA GLY A 212 -3.77 -11.20 5.54
C GLY A 212 -4.39 -11.12 6.94
N LEU A 213 -3.84 -10.29 7.82
CA LEU A 213 -4.39 -10.06 9.15
C LEU A 213 -5.75 -9.35 9.10
N TRP A 214 -5.91 -8.37 8.21
CA TRP A 214 -7.21 -7.72 7.95
C TRP A 214 -8.27 -8.75 7.55
N ALA A 215 -7.94 -9.66 6.63
CA ALA A 215 -8.87 -10.66 6.15
C ALA A 215 -9.25 -11.66 7.25
N LEU A 216 -8.31 -12.06 8.13
CA LEU A 216 -8.63 -12.88 9.32
C LEU A 216 -9.64 -12.18 10.25
N ILE A 217 -9.52 -10.86 10.42
CA ILE A 217 -10.49 -10.07 11.20
C ILE A 217 -11.84 -10.07 10.49
N GLN A 218 -11.87 -9.76 9.20
CA GLN A 218 -13.11 -9.68 8.41
C GLN A 218 -13.85 -11.01 8.31
N ALA A 219 -13.13 -12.15 8.28
CA ALA A 219 -13.73 -13.48 8.32
C ALA A 219 -14.63 -13.71 9.55
N ARG A 220 -14.52 -12.87 10.58
CA ARG A 220 -15.30 -12.96 11.83
C ARG A 220 -16.40 -11.92 11.95
N ILE A 221 -16.21 -10.74 11.36
CA ILE A 221 -17.08 -9.58 11.59
C ILE A 221 -17.85 -9.13 10.35
N SER A 222 -17.39 -9.48 9.16
CA SER A 222 -18.02 -9.06 7.91
C SER A 222 -19.29 -9.85 7.64
N GLN A 223 -20.29 -9.17 7.08
CA GLN A 223 -21.52 -9.79 6.58
C GLN A 223 -21.51 -9.95 5.06
N LEU A 224 -20.44 -9.55 4.39
CA LEU A 224 -20.31 -9.65 2.95
C LEU A 224 -20.02 -11.09 2.51
N ASP A 225 -20.57 -11.46 1.35
CA ASP A 225 -20.31 -12.75 0.70
C ASP A 225 -18.94 -12.72 0.01
N PHE A 226 -17.88 -12.92 0.80
CA PHE A 226 -16.49 -12.98 0.34
C PHE A 226 -15.72 -14.03 1.16
N ASP A 227 -14.89 -14.84 0.50
CA ASP A 227 -14.08 -15.87 1.17
C ASP A 227 -12.83 -15.26 1.83
N TYR A 228 -13.06 -14.58 2.96
CA TYR A 228 -12.02 -13.93 3.74
C TYR A 228 -10.97 -14.91 4.27
N VAL A 229 -11.34 -16.17 4.55
CA VAL A 229 -10.41 -17.17 5.08
C VAL A 229 -9.43 -17.60 3.99
N ASN A 230 -9.92 -17.91 2.80
CA ASN A 230 -9.05 -18.25 1.68
C ASN A 230 -8.15 -17.06 1.30
N TYR A 231 -8.72 -15.86 1.21
CA TYR A 231 -7.96 -14.65 0.91
C TYR A 231 -6.87 -14.36 1.95
N ALA A 232 -7.17 -14.54 3.25
CA ALA A 232 -6.20 -14.45 4.32
C ALA A 232 -5.04 -15.44 4.14
N ASN A 233 -5.36 -16.71 3.86
CA ASN A 233 -4.35 -17.75 3.64
C ASN A 233 -3.43 -17.40 2.46
N MET A 234 -4.00 -16.99 1.32
CA MET A 234 -3.21 -16.60 0.14
C MET A 234 -2.26 -15.43 0.44
N ARG A 235 -2.73 -14.40 1.17
CA ARG A 235 -1.92 -13.26 1.57
C ARG A 235 -0.82 -13.65 2.57
N ILE A 236 -1.15 -14.43 3.60
CA ILE A 236 -0.19 -14.89 4.62
C ILE A 236 0.87 -15.81 4.00
N ASP A 237 0.50 -16.67 3.05
CA ASP A 237 1.46 -17.53 2.36
C ASP A 237 2.39 -16.74 1.45
N SER A 238 1.89 -15.70 0.76
CA SER A 238 2.75 -14.75 0.05
C SER A 238 3.71 -14.01 0.99
N TYR A 239 3.25 -13.59 2.18
CA TYR A 239 4.12 -13.04 3.20
C TYR A 239 5.21 -14.04 3.61
N LYS A 240 4.86 -15.29 3.92
CA LYS A 240 5.83 -16.33 4.32
C LYS A 240 6.89 -16.58 3.24
N LYS A 241 6.53 -16.52 1.95
CA LYS A 241 7.49 -16.64 0.83
C LYS A 241 8.49 -15.48 0.78
N LEU A 242 8.05 -14.26 1.09
CA LEU A 242 8.89 -13.07 1.14
C LEU A 242 9.59 -12.86 2.49
N ARG A 243 9.14 -13.53 3.55
CA ARG A 243 9.69 -13.42 4.90
C ARG A 243 11.21 -13.58 4.96
N PRO A 244 11.88 -14.49 4.22
CA PRO A 244 13.34 -14.58 4.21
C PRO A 244 14.04 -13.27 3.83
N ILE A 245 13.58 -12.55 2.80
CA ILE A 245 14.23 -11.32 2.36
C ILE A 245 13.99 -10.14 3.32
N VAL A 246 12.94 -10.23 4.14
CA VAL A 246 12.63 -9.27 5.20
C VAL A 246 13.44 -9.57 6.46
N ILE A 247 13.34 -10.79 6.99
CA ILE A 247 13.89 -11.15 8.30
C ILE A 247 15.34 -11.65 8.21
N ILE A 248 15.65 -12.55 7.28
CA ILE A 248 16.94 -13.26 7.24
C ILE A 248 18.05 -12.35 6.71
N CYS A 249 17.81 -11.63 5.62
CA CYS A 249 18.82 -10.71 5.05
C CYS A 249 19.24 -9.59 6.01
N PHE A 250 18.43 -9.29 7.03
CA PHE A 250 18.78 -8.32 8.08
C PHE A 250 19.49 -8.95 9.29
N LEU A 251 19.34 -10.24 9.54
CA LEU A 251 20.03 -10.90 10.65
C LEU A 251 21.51 -11.18 10.32
N PHE A 252 21.85 -11.41 9.05
CA PHE A 252 23.19 -11.82 8.62
C PHE A 252 24.08 -10.71 8.05
N ASN A 253 23.53 -9.52 7.77
CA ASN A 253 24.32 -8.38 7.27
C ASN A 253 24.79 -7.42 8.39
N PHE A 254 24.51 -7.75 9.67
CA PHE A 254 24.82 -6.89 10.82
C PHE A 254 25.42 -7.66 12.01
N THR A 255 26.02 -8.83 11.77
CA THR A 255 26.91 -9.52 12.73
C THR A 255 28.35 -9.42 12.29
#